data_AF-A0A9E3I0B3-F1
#
_entry.id   AF-A0A9E3I0B3-F1
#
_cell.length_a   1.000
_cell.length_b   1.000
_cell.length_c   1.000
_cell.angle_alpha   90.00
_cell.angle_beta   90.00
_cell.angle_gamma   90.00
#
_symmetry.space_group_name_H-M   'P 1'
#
loop_
_entity.id
_entity.type
_entity.pdbx_description
1 polymer ?
#
loop_
_entity_poly.entity_id
_entity_poly.type
_entity_poly.pdbx_seq_one_letter_code
_entity_poly.pdbx_strand_id
1 'polypeptide(L)'
;MIIPWRVDVPQDRWPISNWLLILGIIAAFVFQTISIREQRSKLPDKIEEFANYSVEDVAVELGVDEQQLKEIERSVDKTFSKVKDTFDQKVFPTDFKDLMVKHTMLQQYFVWEKVRPFILDRFQLKGLFGHIWLHGGIIHLLGNLLFLWIFGNAVCAKIGNVAYLPIYIVLGVLAGIAHLVFQGGAVLGASGAIMGIVGIYLVFFPENEITCYFIFIFFLRPIIREFTLSSYWMILFWLAFDIFGATMEGGAIAYFAHLGGFAVGFGLAILMLKMKWVVMEDRYEKSLLQIWKGRNEPVPELYGSNHGMFPYNVETQTLETAKNAEQGKMEKKTVEVEKIPFGLEEPKDELIRFMCFCGKKVKAPVKYAGKVARCPRCKKQVKIPEKL
;
A
#
# COMPACT_ATOMS: atom_id res chain seq x y z
N MET A 1 11.49 7.46 12.16
CA MET A 1 10.27 7.11 11.39
C MET A 1 10.63 7.10 9.92
N ILE A 2 10.23 6.06 9.18
CA ILE A 2 10.43 5.95 7.73
C ILE A 2 9.08 6.18 7.06
N ILE A 3 8.94 7.26 6.29
CA ILE A 3 7.72 7.59 5.57
C ILE A 3 7.99 7.47 4.07
N PRO A 4 7.43 6.46 3.37
CA PRO A 4 7.46 6.43 1.91
C PRO A 4 6.64 7.61 1.38
N TRP A 5 7.09 8.25 0.30
CA TRP A 5 6.37 9.41 -0.27
C TRP A 5 6.20 9.34 -1.79
N ARG A 6 7.13 8.69 -2.49
CA ARG A 6 7.10 8.58 -3.95
C ARG A 6 7.54 7.21 -4.42
N VAL A 7 6.93 6.73 -5.50
CA VAL A 7 7.38 5.56 -6.27
C VAL A 7 7.78 5.99 -7.67
N ASP A 8 8.72 5.29 -8.29
CA ASP A 8 9.14 5.54 -9.67
C ASP A 8 8.43 4.63 -10.70
N VAL A 9 7.11 4.50 -10.57
CA VAL A 9 6.29 3.72 -11.52
C VAL A 9 5.67 4.66 -12.57
N PRO A 10 5.93 4.44 -13.87
CA PRO A 10 5.21 5.13 -14.95
C PRO A 10 3.70 4.99 -14.77
N GLN A 11 2.96 6.10 -14.85
CA GLN A 11 1.50 6.07 -14.77
C GLN A 11 0.93 6.22 -16.17
N ASP A 12 0.77 5.09 -16.88
CA ASP A 12 0.24 5.09 -18.25
C ASP A 12 -1.20 5.64 -18.32
N ARG A 13 -1.92 5.61 -17.20
CA ARG A 13 -3.31 6.06 -17.05
C ARG A 13 -3.51 6.78 -15.73
N TRP A 14 -4.48 7.68 -15.71
CA TRP A 14 -4.90 8.37 -14.49
C TRP A 14 -5.68 7.41 -13.58
N PRO A 15 -5.23 7.20 -12.32
CA PRO A 15 -5.84 6.24 -11.39
C PRO A 15 -7.05 6.82 -10.65
N ILE A 16 -8.03 7.32 -11.40
CA ILE A 16 -9.25 7.99 -10.89
C ILE A 16 -9.96 7.14 -9.83
N SER A 17 -10.10 5.83 -10.05
CA SER A 17 -10.78 4.94 -9.12
C SER A 17 -10.07 4.82 -7.77
N ASN A 18 -8.74 4.89 -7.73
CA ASN A 18 -8.01 4.90 -6.46
C ASN A 18 -8.28 6.18 -5.67
N TRP A 19 -8.36 7.33 -6.34
CA TRP A 19 -8.72 8.60 -5.69
C TRP A 19 -10.17 8.61 -5.19
N LEU A 20 -11.11 8.10 -5.98
CA LEU A 20 -12.50 7.93 -5.54
C LEU A 20 -12.59 6.99 -4.34
N LEU A 21 -11.80 5.92 -4.32
CA LEU A 21 -11.71 5.01 -3.18
C LEU A 21 -11.17 5.72 -1.93
N ILE A 22 -10.09 6.49 -2.05
CA ILE A 22 -9.53 7.31 -0.96
C ILE A 22 -10.59 8.27 -0.41
N LEU A 23 -11.32 8.98 -1.28
CA LEU A 23 -12.39 9.88 -0.88
C LEU A 23 -13.54 9.14 -0.18
N GLY A 24 -13.91 7.96 -0.68
CA GLY A 24 -14.93 7.10 -0.06
C GLY A 24 -14.54 6.65 1.35
N ILE A 25 -13.27 6.27 1.55
CA ILE A 25 -12.73 5.89 2.86
C ILE A 25 -12.74 7.08 3.83
N ILE A 26 -12.34 8.28 3.37
CA ILE A 26 -12.41 9.50 4.19
C ILE A 26 -13.87 9.80 4.58
N ALA A 27 -14.80 9.75 3.62
CA ALA A 27 -16.21 9.98 3.87
C ALA A 27 -16.77 8.98 4.89
N ALA A 28 -16.47 7.69 4.74
CA ALA A 28 -16.88 6.65 5.69
C ALA A 28 -16.35 6.92 7.10
N PHE A 29 -15.08 7.35 7.23
CA PHE A 29 -14.51 7.71 8.52
C PHE A 29 -15.18 8.95 9.16
N VAL A 30 -15.56 9.95 8.35
CA VAL A 30 -16.31 11.11 8.82
C VAL A 30 -17.69 10.68 9.36
N PHE A 31 -18.44 9.88 8.59
CA PHE A 31 -19.73 9.36 9.04
C PHE A 31 -19.63 8.49 10.30
N GLN A 32 -18.63 7.61 10.35
CA GLN A 32 -18.31 6.81 11.53
C GLN A 32 -18.08 7.72 12.75
N THR A 33 -17.26 8.77 12.60
CA THR A 33 -16.92 9.70 13.68
C THR A 33 -18.14 10.49 14.16
N ILE A 34 -18.97 10.98 13.25
CA ILE A 34 -20.22 11.68 13.57
C ILE A 34 -21.15 10.76 14.35
N SER A 35 -21.33 9.52 13.88
CA SER A 35 -22.19 8.53 14.52
C SER A 35 -21.74 8.20 15.96
N ILE A 36 -20.44 7.98 16.16
CA ILE A 36 -19.87 7.71 17.48
C ILE A 36 -20.03 8.92 18.40
N ARG A 37 -19.79 10.13 17.89
CA ARG A 37 -19.92 11.36 18.67
C ARG A 37 -21.36 11.61 19.11
N GLU A 38 -22.32 11.36 18.22
CA GLU A 38 -23.75 11.47 18.53
C GLU A 38 -24.15 10.52 19.67
N GLN A 39 -23.75 9.25 19.61
CA GLN A 39 -24.06 8.31 20.69
C GLN A 39 -23.32 8.66 21.98
N ARG A 40 -22.05 9.08 21.89
CA ARG A 40 -21.28 9.52 23.05
C ARG A 40 -21.92 10.73 23.75
N SER A 41 -22.57 11.63 23.04
CA SER A 41 -23.28 12.75 23.67
C SER A 41 -24.51 12.31 24.50
N LYS A 42 -25.12 11.17 24.17
CA LYS A 42 -26.28 10.60 24.88
C LYS A 42 -25.88 9.64 26.00
N LEU A 43 -24.58 9.36 26.13
CA LEU A 43 -24.06 8.40 27.10
C LEU A 43 -24.36 8.77 28.56
N PRO A 44 -24.26 10.05 29.02
CA PRO A 44 -24.61 10.40 30.40
C PRO A 44 -26.05 10.05 30.75
N ASP A 45 -27.00 10.39 29.89
CA ASP A 45 -28.43 10.09 30.07
C ASP A 45 -28.67 8.58 30.14
N LYS A 46 -27.99 7.81 29.28
CA LYS A 46 -28.05 6.33 29.32
C LYS A 46 -27.45 5.74 30.60
N ILE A 47 -26.39 6.32 31.14
CA ILE A 47 -25.81 5.85 32.41
C ILE A 47 -26.81 6.07 33.55
N GLU A 48 -27.51 7.19 33.57
CA GLU A 48 -28.54 7.47 34.57
C GLU A 48 -29.75 6.53 34.43
N GLU A 49 -30.22 6.29 33.20
CA GLU A 49 -31.30 5.36 32.90
C GLU A 49 -31.02 3.94 33.44
N PHE A 50 -29.78 3.45 33.28
CA PHE A 50 -29.37 2.12 33.70
C PHE A 50 -28.78 2.04 35.12
N ALA A 51 -28.79 3.13 35.89
CA ALA A 51 -28.16 3.17 37.21
C ALA A 51 -28.71 2.06 38.13
N ASN A 52 -30.03 1.83 38.09
CA ASN A 52 -30.74 0.88 38.94
C ASN A 52 -30.93 -0.51 38.32
N TYR A 53 -30.45 -0.74 37.10
CA TYR A 53 -30.58 -2.04 36.41
C TYR A 53 -29.49 -3.01 36.88
N SER A 54 -29.75 -4.31 36.84
CA SER A 54 -28.69 -5.32 37.04
C SER A 54 -27.72 -5.32 35.85
N VAL A 55 -26.54 -5.92 36.02
CA VAL A 55 -25.56 -6.05 34.92
C VAL A 55 -26.16 -6.87 33.78
N GLU A 56 -26.89 -7.92 34.12
CA GLU A 56 -27.55 -8.83 33.20
C GLU A 56 -28.64 -8.12 32.40
N ASP A 57 -29.47 -7.30 33.06
CA ASP A 57 -30.53 -6.54 32.36
C ASP A 57 -29.94 -5.57 31.33
N VAL A 58 -28.84 -4.88 31.69
CA VAL A 58 -28.14 -3.99 30.76
C VAL A 58 -27.53 -4.78 29.59
N ALA A 59 -26.98 -5.97 29.85
CA ALA A 59 -26.43 -6.83 28.81
C ALA A 59 -27.51 -7.26 27.80
N VAL A 60 -28.70 -7.64 28.28
CA VAL A 60 -29.84 -8.00 27.42
C VAL A 60 -30.27 -6.82 26.55
N GLU A 61 -30.45 -5.63 27.15
CA GLU A 61 -30.89 -4.43 26.44
C GLU A 61 -29.90 -4.00 25.34
N LEU A 62 -28.59 -4.16 25.59
CA LEU A 62 -27.54 -3.83 24.62
C LEU A 62 -27.26 -4.96 23.60
N GLY A 63 -27.94 -6.10 23.72
CA GLY A 63 -27.70 -7.27 22.89
C GLY A 63 -26.27 -7.80 23.01
N VAL A 64 -25.77 -7.86 24.25
CA VAL A 64 -24.49 -8.46 24.64
C VAL A 64 -24.75 -9.92 25.00
N ASP A 65 -24.08 -10.85 24.32
CA ASP A 65 -24.22 -12.27 24.63
C ASP A 65 -23.43 -12.68 25.90
N GLU A 66 -23.73 -13.86 26.45
CA GLU A 66 -23.11 -14.33 27.70
C GLU A 66 -21.58 -14.46 27.59
N GLN A 67 -21.06 -14.82 26.41
CA GLN A 67 -19.62 -14.93 26.20
C GLN A 67 -18.96 -13.55 26.21
N GLN A 68 -19.57 -12.58 25.50
CA GLN A 68 -19.15 -11.18 25.46
C GLN A 68 -19.18 -10.56 26.86
N LEU A 69 -20.24 -10.79 27.63
CA LEU A 69 -20.35 -10.29 29.00
C LEU A 69 -19.22 -10.83 29.88
N LYS A 70 -18.95 -12.14 29.83
CA LYS A 70 -17.82 -12.77 30.56
C LYS A 70 -16.45 -12.22 30.15
N GLU A 71 -16.28 -11.81 28.90
CA GLU A 71 -15.04 -11.17 28.44
C GLU A 71 -14.89 -9.76 29.00
N ILE A 72 -15.98 -8.99 29.03
CA ILE A 72 -16.02 -7.64 29.63
C ILE A 72 -15.72 -7.73 31.13
N GLU A 73 -16.38 -8.63 31.85
CA GLU A 73 -16.13 -8.86 33.27
C GLU A 73 -14.68 -9.22 33.56
N ARG A 74 -14.10 -10.15 32.78
CA ARG A 74 -12.66 -10.51 32.90
C ARG A 74 -11.74 -9.32 32.62
N SER A 75 -12.09 -8.47 31.66
CA SER A 75 -11.32 -7.26 31.36
C SER A 75 -11.39 -6.24 32.48
N VAL A 76 -12.58 -6.02 33.04
CA VAL A 76 -12.79 -5.17 34.21
C VAL A 76 -12.03 -5.72 35.42
N ASP A 77 -12.07 -7.03 35.66
CA ASP A 77 -11.34 -7.69 36.75
C ASP A 77 -9.82 -7.51 36.64
N LYS A 78 -9.24 -7.66 35.45
CA LYS A 78 -7.81 -7.39 35.21
C LYS A 78 -7.43 -5.93 35.45
N THR A 79 -8.33 -5.02 35.14
CA THR A 79 -8.10 -3.57 35.34
C THR A 79 -8.21 -3.26 36.83
N PHE A 80 -9.25 -3.79 37.48
CA PHE A 80 -9.49 -3.66 38.90
C PHE A 80 -8.34 -4.23 39.72
N SER A 81 -7.83 -5.42 39.39
CA SER A 81 -6.72 -6.06 40.12
C SER A 81 -5.43 -5.25 40.10
N LYS A 82 -5.16 -4.48 39.04
CA LYS A 82 -3.98 -3.61 38.94
C LYS A 82 -4.08 -2.35 39.81
N VAL A 83 -5.30 -1.94 40.12
CA VAL A 83 -5.59 -0.72 40.87
C VAL A 83 -5.94 -1.07 42.33
N LYS A 84 -6.24 -2.34 42.61
CA LYS A 84 -6.63 -2.86 43.93
C LYS A 84 -5.61 -2.61 45.04
N ASP A 85 -4.31 -2.59 44.73
CA ASP A 85 -3.26 -2.33 45.72
C ASP A 85 -3.06 -0.82 46.00
N THR A 86 -3.62 0.04 45.14
CA THR A 86 -3.56 1.50 45.26
C THR A 86 -4.69 2.03 46.15
N PHE A 87 -5.72 1.23 46.42
CA PHE A 87 -6.93 1.65 47.12
C PHE A 87 -7.31 0.66 48.23
N ASP A 88 -7.69 1.17 49.41
CA ASP A 88 -8.06 0.35 50.56
C ASP A 88 -9.32 -0.49 50.26
N GLN A 89 -9.20 -1.82 50.35
CA GLN A 89 -10.26 -2.78 49.99
C GLN A 89 -11.55 -2.60 50.80
N LYS A 90 -11.50 -1.91 51.94
CA LYS A 90 -12.68 -1.60 52.76
C LYS A 90 -13.63 -0.55 52.13
N VAL A 91 -13.21 0.12 51.06
CA VAL A 91 -13.95 1.26 50.47
C VAL A 91 -14.70 0.90 49.17
N PHE A 92 -14.44 -0.28 48.57
CA PHE A 92 -15.00 -0.64 47.26
C PHE A 92 -16.05 -1.75 47.37
N PRO A 93 -17.36 -1.42 47.48
CA PRO A 93 -18.43 -2.41 47.42
C PRO A 93 -18.53 -3.07 46.05
N THR A 94 -19.13 -4.26 45.99
CA THR A 94 -19.47 -4.99 44.76
C THR A 94 -20.13 -4.08 43.71
N ASP A 95 -20.93 -3.11 44.17
CA ASP A 95 -21.59 -2.08 43.37
C ASP A 95 -20.64 -1.29 42.45
N PHE A 96 -19.37 -1.08 42.85
CA PHE A 96 -18.41 -0.36 42.03
C PHE A 96 -17.93 -1.19 40.83
N LYS A 97 -17.73 -2.50 41.02
CA LYS A 97 -17.37 -3.40 39.91
C LYS A 97 -18.52 -3.45 38.91
N ASP A 98 -19.75 -3.59 39.38
CA ASP A 98 -20.94 -3.63 38.53
C ASP A 98 -21.12 -2.33 37.76
N LEU A 99 -20.86 -1.18 38.41
CA LEU A 99 -20.84 0.12 37.74
C LEU A 99 -19.78 0.18 36.63
N MET A 100 -18.57 -0.34 36.88
CA MET A 100 -17.51 -0.40 35.86
C MET A 100 -17.90 -1.32 34.69
N VAL A 101 -18.51 -2.48 34.96
CA VAL A 101 -18.99 -3.40 33.92
C VAL A 101 -20.08 -2.73 33.09
N LYS A 102 -21.10 -2.14 33.72
CA LYS A 102 -22.15 -1.36 33.04
C LYS A 102 -21.60 -0.22 32.20
N HIS A 103 -20.69 0.58 32.76
CA HIS A 103 -20.05 1.67 32.04
C HIS A 103 -19.25 1.16 30.84
N THR A 104 -18.52 0.05 31.01
CA THR A 104 -17.75 -0.57 29.92
C THR A 104 -18.66 -1.09 28.81
N MET A 105 -19.77 -1.74 29.15
CA MET A 105 -20.77 -2.18 28.17
C MET A 105 -21.35 -1.00 27.40
N LEU A 106 -21.76 0.07 28.07
CA LEU A 106 -22.29 1.26 27.40
C LEU A 106 -21.25 1.91 26.47
N GLN A 107 -19.98 1.98 26.90
CA GLN A 107 -18.90 2.50 26.06
C GLN A 107 -18.62 1.61 24.84
N GLN A 108 -18.75 0.30 24.95
CA GLN A 108 -18.42 -0.64 23.87
C GLN A 108 -19.61 -0.92 22.93
N TYR A 109 -20.83 -0.99 23.45
CA TYR A 109 -22.01 -1.44 22.72
C TYR A 109 -22.96 -0.30 22.36
N PHE A 110 -23.21 0.63 23.28
CA PHE A 110 -24.11 1.77 23.01
C PHE A 110 -23.42 2.84 22.16
N VAL A 111 -22.21 3.28 22.55
CA VAL A 111 -21.49 4.32 21.79
C VAL A 111 -21.16 3.89 20.35
N TRP A 112 -20.96 2.59 20.13
CA TRP A 112 -20.65 2.03 18.82
C TRP A 112 -21.84 1.35 18.15
N GLU A 113 -23.05 1.44 18.70
CA GLU A 113 -24.23 0.69 18.28
C GLU A 113 -24.46 0.72 16.76
N LYS A 114 -24.41 1.92 16.17
CA LYS A 114 -24.62 2.15 14.73
C LYS A 114 -23.47 1.65 13.85
N VAL A 115 -22.26 1.51 14.40
CA VAL A 115 -21.03 1.13 13.68
C VAL A 115 -20.70 -0.35 13.84
N ARG A 116 -21.03 -0.94 15.01
CA ARG A 116 -20.73 -2.33 15.39
C ARG A 116 -21.16 -3.37 14.33
N PRO A 117 -22.31 -3.28 13.66
CA PRO A 117 -22.70 -4.24 12.63
C PRO A 117 -21.74 -4.34 11.45
N PHE A 118 -20.89 -3.32 11.25
CA PHE A 118 -19.88 -3.26 10.18
C PHE A 118 -18.49 -3.68 10.64
N ILE A 119 -18.28 -3.91 11.94
CA ILE A 119 -17.04 -4.46 12.47
C ILE A 119 -16.99 -5.95 12.13
N LEU A 120 -15.82 -6.44 11.73
CA LEU A 120 -15.63 -7.85 11.40
C LEU A 120 -15.32 -8.62 12.68
N ASP A 121 -16.31 -9.32 13.21
CA ASP A 121 -16.15 -10.20 14.39
C ASP A 121 -16.51 -11.66 14.07
N ARG A 122 -17.46 -11.85 13.13
CA ARG A 122 -17.97 -13.17 12.72
C ARG A 122 -18.21 -13.17 11.21
N PHE A 123 -18.56 -14.33 10.64
CA PHE A 123 -18.90 -14.49 9.21
C PHE A 123 -20.25 -13.86 8.84
N GLN A 124 -20.43 -12.58 9.13
CA GLN A 124 -21.62 -11.80 8.79
C GLN A 124 -21.31 -10.92 7.59
N LEU A 125 -22.27 -10.82 6.66
CA LEU A 125 -22.10 -10.06 5.41
C LEU A 125 -21.77 -8.58 5.69
N LYS A 126 -22.46 -7.96 6.64
CA LYS A 126 -22.21 -6.56 7.02
C LYS A 126 -20.80 -6.34 7.55
N GLY A 127 -20.27 -7.26 8.36
CA GLY A 127 -18.88 -7.22 8.85
C GLY A 127 -17.87 -7.44 7.73
N LEU A 128 -18.07 -8.46 6.89
CA LEU A 128 -17.16 -8.82 5.79
C LEU A 128 -16.94 -7.68 4.79
N PHE A 129 -17.96 -6.88 4.50
CA PHE A 129 -17.85 -5.73 3.60
C PHE A 129 -17.62 -4.41 4.34
N GLY A 130 -18.20 -4.25 5.52
CA GLY A 130 -18.19 -3.01 6.28
C GLY A 130 -16.84 -2.66 6.88
N HIS A 131 -16.09 -3.66 7.36
CA HIS A 131 -14.87 -3.43 8.12
C HIS A 131 -13.78 -2.72 7.31
N ILE A 132 -13.79 -2.91 5.98
CA ILE A 132 -12.85 -2.33 5.02
C ILE A 132 -12.92 -0.78 5.05
N TRP A 133 -14.06 -0.22 5.46
CA TRP A 133 -14.29 1.24 5.47
C TRP A 133 -14.04 1.89 6.83
N LEU A 134 -14.07 1.11 7.90
CA LEU A 134 -13.95 1.59 9.27
C LEU A 134 -12.50 1.79 9.69
N HIS A 135 -12.25 2.79 10.55
CA HIS A 135 -10.90 3.05 11.08
C HIS A 135 -10.93 3.37 12.57
N GLY A 136 -9.92 2.86 13.29
CA GLY A 136 -9.83 3.01 14.76
C GLY A 136 -9.39 4.40 15.23
N GLY A 137 -9.03 5.29 14.30
CA GLY A 137 -8.59 6.65 14.60
C GLY A 137 -7.88 7.30 13.43
N ILE A 138 -7.51 8.58 13.60
CA ILE A 138 -6.92 9.42 12.54
C ILE A 138 -5.58 8.84 12.04
N ILE A 139 -4.70 8.39 12.95
CA ILE A 139 -3.39 7.83 12.55
C ILE A 139 -3.58 6.55 11.72
N HIS A 140 -4.53 5.69 12.10
CA HIS A 140 -4.86 4.48 11.34
C HIS A 140 -5.38 4.85 9.94
N LEU A 141 -6.28 5.82 9.83
CA LEU A 141 -6.74 6.33 8.54
C LEU A 141 -5.58 6.85 7.68
N LEU A 142 -4.77 7.77 8.22
CA LEU A 142 -3.66 8.38 7.48
C LEU A 142 -2.64 7.35 6.99
N GLY A 143 -2.35 6.32 7.79
CA GLY A 143 -1.51 5.20 7.39
C GLY A 143 -2.08 4.45 6.17
N ASN A 144 -3.36 4.13 6.19
CA ASN A 144 -4.03 3.44 5.08
C ASN A 144 -4.06 4.31 3.81
N LEU A 145 -4.37 5.61 3.94
CA LEU A 145 -4.37 6.54 2.80
C LEU A 145 -2.97 6.72 2.19
N LEU A 146 -1.93 6.73 3.02
CA LEU A 146 -0.54 6.80 2.56
C LEU A 146 -0.18 5.58 1.68
N PHE A 147 -0.55 4.37 2.10
CA PHE A 147 -0.29 3.18 1.30
C PHE A 147 -1.10 3.15 0.00
N LEU A 148 -2.36 3.58 0.02
CA LEU A 148 -3.17 3.73 -1.20
C LEU A 148 -2.61 4.78 -2.16
N TRP A 149 -2.06 5.89 -1.64
CA TRP A 149 -1.39 6.89 -2.45
C TRP A 149 -0.16 6.31 -3.18
N ILE A 150 0.64 5.52 -2.47
CA ILE A 150 1.95 5.05 -2.93
C ILE A 150 1.82 3.85 -3.84
N PHE A 151 1.02 2.86 -3.45
CA PHE A 151 0.89 1.60 -4.16
C PHE A 151 -0.39 1.53 -5.00
N GLY A 152 -1.50 2.04 -4.47
CA GLY A 152 -2.81 1.97 -5.11
C GLY A 152 -2.87 2.70 -6.45
N ASN A 153 -2.20 3.86 -6.56
CA ASN A 153 -2.13 4.61 -7.81
C ASN A 153 -1.49 3.79 -8.94
N ALA A 154 -0.31 3.22 -8.70
CA ALA A 154 0.41 2.39 -9.67
C ALA A 154 -0.38 1.14 -10.08
N VAL A 155 -0.97 0.44 -9.11
CA VAL A 155 -1.77 -0.76 -9.39
C VAL A 155 -3.04 -0.40 -10.18
N CYS A 156 -3.73 0.68 -9.81
CA CYS A 156 -4.91 1.16 -10.51
C CYS A 156 -4.60 1.61 -11.94
N ALA A 157 -3.48 2.31 -12.17
CA ALA A 157 -3.07 2.70 -13.51
C ALA A 157 -2.77 1.47 -14.39
N LYS A 158 -2.18 0.41 -13.82
CA LYS A 158 -1.83 -0.81 -14.56
C LYS A 158 -3.02 -1.74 -14.83
N ILE A 159 -3.90 -1.94 -13.85
CA ILE A 159 -5.08 -2.80 -13.99
C ILE A 159 -6.22 -2.06 -14.71
N GLY A 160 -6.33 -0.75 -14.53
CA GLY A 160 -7.40 0.09 -15.06
C GLY A 160 -8.47 0.41 -14.02
N ASN A 161 -9.11 1.58 -14.19
CA ASN A 161 -10.05 2.16 -13.22
C ASN A 161 -11.24 1.26 -12.89
N VAL A 162 -11.83 0.57 -13.87
CA VAL A 162 -13.04 -0.23 -13.68
C VAL A 162 -12.77 -1.49 -12.86
N ALA A 163 -11.71 -2.23 -13.19
CA ALA A 163 -11.38 -3.49 -12.52
C ALA A 163 -10.78 -3.29 -11.12
N TYR A 164 -10.16 -2.13 -10.86
CA TYR A 164 -9.51 -1.85 -9.57
C TYR A 164 -10.47 -1.91 -8.36
N LEU A 165 -11.66 -1.32 -8.47
CA LEU A 165 -12.62 -1.25 -7.36
C LEU A 165 -13.13 -2.63 -6.89
N PRO A 166 -13.67 -3.51 -7.76
CA PRO A 166 -14.09 -4.83 -7.32
C PRO A 166 -12.92 -5.68 -6.81
N ILE A 167 -11.72 -5.54 -7.39
CA ILE A 167 -10.51 -6.22 -6.89
C ILE A 167 -10.22 -5.77 -5.45
N TYR A 168 -10.23 -4.46 -5.17
CA TYR A 168 -10.00 -3.94 -3.82
C TYR A 168 -10.97 -4.53 -2.80
N ILE A 169 -12.28 -4.58 -3.13
CA ILE A 169 -13.29 -5.16 -2.24
C ILE A 169 -13.07 -6.66 -2.03
N VAL A 170 -12.79 -7.42 -3.09
CA VAL A 170 -12.51 -8.86 -2.99
C VAL A 170 -11.28 -9.13 -2.13
N LEU A 171 -10.22 -8.34 -2.28
CA LEU A 171 -9.02 -8.44 -1.43
C LEU A 171 -9.35 -8.20 0.05
N GLY A 172 -10.17 -7.19 0.35
CA GLY A 172 -10.60 -6.91 1.72
C GLY A 172 -11.45 -8.02 2.33
N VAL A 173 -12.42 -8.54 1.56
CA VAL A 173 -13.28 -9.65 2.02
C VAL A 173 -12.43 -10.89 2.29
N LEU A 174 -11.52 -11.26 1.39
CA LEU A 174 -10.65 -12.43 1.56
C LEU A 174 -9.62 -12.25 2.67
N ALA A 175 -9.10 -11.03 2.88
CA ALA A 175 -8.28 -10.69 4.04
C ALA A 175 -9.05 -10.86 5.35
N GLY A 176 -10.28 -10.38 5.41
CA GLY A 176 -11.16 -10.54 6.56
C GLY A 176 -11.47 -12.01 6.86
N ILE A 177 -11.75 -12.81 5.83
CA ILE A 177 -11.94 -14.26 5.97
C ILE A 177 -10.68 -14.92 6.55
N ALA A 178 -9.49 -14.58 6.04
CA ALA A 178 -8.24 -15.10 6.59
C ALA A 178 -8.09 -14.75 8.08
N HIS A 179 -8.38 -13.51 8.48
CA HIS A 179 -8.38 -13.11 9.87
C HIS A 179 -9.32 -13.95 10.74
N LEU A 180 -10.57 -14.13 10.32
CA LEU A 180 -11.56 -14.92 11.06
C LEU A 180 -11.17 -16.39 11.20
N VAL A 181 -10.51 -16.97 10.19
CA VAL A 181 -10.09 -18.37 10.21
C VAL A 181 -8.89 -18.60 11.12
N PHE A 182 -7.89 -17.71 11.12
CA PHE A 182 -6.61 -17.95 11.78
C PHE A 182 -6.48 -17.30 13.17
N GLN A 183 -7.20 -16.21 13.43
CA GLN A 183 -7.10 -15.48 14.70
C GLN A 183 -8.47 -15.24 15.34
N GLY A 184 -9.47 -14.83 14.55
CA GLY A 184 -10.77 -14.43 15.06
C GLY A 184 -10.73 -13.09 15.81
N GLY A 185 -11.87 -12.75 16.42
CA GLY A 185 -12.06 -11.50 17.16
C GLY A 185 -12.30 -10.28 16.27
N ALA A 186 -12.84 -9.24 16.91
CA ALA A 186 -13.29 -8.02 16.26
C ALA A 186 -12.14 -7.21 15.64
N VAL A 187 -12.24 -6.93 14.34
CA VAL A 187 -11.29 -6.10 13.59
C VAL A 187 -11.99 -5.12 12.64
N LEU A 188 -11.28 -4.04 12.33
CA LEU A 188 -11.69 -3.00 11.40
C LEU A 188 -10.45 -2.37 10.75
N GLY A 189 -10.59 -1.89 9.52
CA GLY A 189 -9.52 -1.26 8.78
C GLY A 189 -9.48 -1.67 7.31
N ALA A 190 -9.18 -0.70 6.45
CA ALA A 190 -8.85 -0.92 5.05
C ALA A 190 -7.54 -1.72 4.83
N SER A 191 -6.74 -1.90 5.87
CA SER A 191 -5.35 -2.36 5.78
C SER A 191 -5.21 -3.76 5.15
N GLY A 192 -6.12 -4.69 5.42
CA GLY A 192 -6.12 -6.02 4.77
C GLY A 192 -6.25 -5.94 3.23
N ALA A 193 -7.21 -5.14 2.74
CA ALA A 193 -7.38 -4.89 1.30
C ALA A 193 -6.15 -4.20 0.69
N ILE A 194 -5.59 -3.22 1.41
CA ILE A 194 -4.39 -2.48 1.01
C ILE A 194 -3.19 -3.42 0.92
N MET A 195 -3.01 -4.34 1.87
CA MET A 195 -1.94 -5.33 1.81
C MET A 195 -2.09 -6.26 0.59
N GLY A 196 -3.32 -6.55 0.15
CA GLY A 196 -3.55 -7.19 -1.13
C GLY A 196 -3.08 -6.35 -2.33
N ILE A 197 -3.34 -5.04 -2.33
CA ILE A 197 -2.81 -4.13 -3.35
C ILE A 197 -1.27 -4.10 -3.32
N VAL A 198 -0.65 -4.12 -2.14
CA VAL A 198 0.81 -4.21 -1.97
C VAL A 198 1.35 -5.54 -2.52
N GLY A 199 0.64 -6.65 -2.29
CA GLY A 199 0.97 -7.95 -2.87
C GLY A 199 0.94 -7.94 -4.40
N ILE A 200 -0.06 -7.30 -5.00
CA ILE A 200 -0.11 -7.07 -6.46
C ILE A 200 1.06 -6.21 -6.92
N TYR A 201 1.30 -5.09 -6.23
CA TYR A 201 2.37 -4.16 -6.56
C TYR A 201 3.73 -4.86 -6.56
N LEU A 202 4.03 -5.72 -5.58
CA LEU A 202 5.30 -6.43 -5.50
C LEU A 202 5.55 -7.32 -6.74
N VAL A 203 4.49 -7.95 -7.27
CA VAL A 203 4.61 -8.80 -8.47
C VAL A 203 4.80 -7.95 -9.73
N PHE A 204 4.10 -6.83 -9.85
CA PHE A 204 4.18 -5.97 -11.03
C PHE A 204 5.45 -5.11 -11.06
N PHE A 205 5.85 -4.55 -9.93
CA PHE A 205 6.85 -3.49 -9.82
C PHE A 205 7.95 -3.80 -8.78
N PRO A 206 8.59 -4.99 -8.79
CA PRO A 206 9.54 -5.40 -7.74
C PRO A 206 10.84 -4.58 -7.73
N GLU A 207 11.28 -4.09 -8.89
CA GLU A 207 12.54 -3.33 -9.05
C GLU A 207 12.34 -1.81 -9.06
N ASN A 208 11.12 -1.34 -8.82
CA ASN A 208 10.82 0.09 -8.73
C ASN A 208 11.31 0.63 -7.39
N GLU A 209 11.89 1.82 -7.40
CA GLU A 209 12.39 2.52 -6.22
C GLU A 209 11.25 3.24 -5.50
N ILE A 210 11.23 3.11 -4.18
CA ILE A 210 10.42 3.91 -3.28
C ILE A 210 11.36 4.94 -2.64
N THR A 211 11.03 6.22 -2.77
CA THR A 211 11.69 7.31 -2.03
C THR A 211 11.01 7.47 -0.69
N CYS A 212 11.81 7.49 0.37
CA CYS A 212 11.36 7.60 1.74
C CYS A 212 12.03 8.77 2.45
N TYR A 213 11.26 9.43 3.31
CA TYR A 213 11.79 10.32 4.33
C TYR A 213 12.16 9.53 5.57
N PHE A 214 13.41 9.63 5.99
CA PHE A 214 13.85 9.25 7.33
C PHE A 214 13.75 10.48 8.23
N ILE A 215 12.81 10.43 9.17
CA ILE A 215 12.60 11.48 10.17
C ILE A 215 13.12 10.96 11.51
N PHE A 216 14.16 11.61 12.02
CA PHE A 216 14.72 11.38 13.34
C PHE A 216 14.58 12.64 14.19
N ILE A 217 13.88 12.54 15.32
CA ILE A 217 13.67 13.66 16.23
C ILE A 217 14.64 13.49 17.40
N PHE A 218 15.65 14.36 17.48
CA PHE A 218 16.59 14.41 18.59
C PHE A 218 16.54 15.81 19.22
N PHE A 219 16.25 15.90 20.52
CA PHE A 219 16.23 17.15 21.30
C PHE A 219 15.60 18.34 20.53
N LEU A 220 14.35 18.19 20.07
CA LEU A 220 13.54 19.22 19.39
C LEU A 220 13.99 19.66 17.99
N ARG A 221 15.05 19.11 17.40
CA ARG A 221 15.39 19.34 15.98
C ARG A 221 15.06 18.11 15.12
N PRO A 222 14.05 18.18 14.23
CA PRO A 222 13.80 17.11 13.28
C PRO A 222 14.89 17.08 12.22
N ILE A 223 15.62 15.97 12.15
CA ILE A 223 16.52 15.66 11.04
C ILE A 223 15.69 14.88 10.01
N ILE A 224 15.50 15.47 8.84
CA ILE A 224 14.81 14.85 7.71
C ILE A 224 15.87 14.55 6.64
N ARG A 225 16.00 13.27 6.30
CA ARG A 225 16.85 12.80 5.19
C ARG A 225 15.99 12.06 4.19
N GLU A 226 16.29 12.17 2.90
CA GLU A 226 15.71 11.28 1.91
C GLU A 226 16.64 10.11 1.60
N PHE A 227 16.05 8.96 1.30
CA PHE A 227 16.76 7.82 0.74
C PHE A 227 15.82 7.03 -0.17
N THR A 228 16.40 6.29 -1.11
CA THR A 228 15.66 5.43 -2.03
C THR A 228 16.04 3.98 -1.83
N LEU A 229 15.05 3.10 -1.92
CA LEU A 229 15.25 1.65 -1.88
C LEU A 229 14.30 0.95 -2.84
N SER A 230 14.69 -0.24 -3.30
CA SER A 230 13.80 -1.07 -4.10
C SER A 230 12.53 -1.41 -3.31
N SER A 231 11.39 -1.36 -3.97
CA SER A 231 10.09 -1.73 -3.42
C SER A 231 10.10 -3.15 -2.85
N TYR A 232 10.75 -4.09 -3.54
CA TYR A 232 10.98 -5.44 -3.04
C TYR A 232 11.53 -5.46 -1.60
N TRP A 233 12.59 -4.73 -1.32
CA TRP A 233 13.20 -4.73 0.02
C TRP A 233 12.32 -4.03 1.06
N MET A 234 11.66 -2.93 0.69
CA MET A 234 10.76 -2.22 1.60
C MET A 234 9.55 -3.09 1.99
N ILE A 235 8.92 -3.71 1.00
CA ILE A 235 7.73 -4.54 1.19
C ILE A 235 8.09 -5.77 2.02
N LEU A 236 9.21 -6.43 1.74
CA LEU A 236 9.67 -7.55 2.56
C LEU A 236 10.00 -7.15 4.00
N PHE A 237 10.56 -5.96 4.20
CA PHE A 237 10.81 -5.45 5.54
C PHE A 237 9.49 -5.30 6.32
N TRP A 238 8.46 -4.65 5.78
CA TRP A 238 7.17 -4.55 6.46
C TRP A 238 6.46 -5.90 6.63
N LEU A 239 6.54 -6.77 5.63
CA LEU A 239 5.96 -8.12 5.73
C LEU A 239 6.62 -8.93 6.85
N ALA A 240 7.92 -8.75 7.09
CA ALA A 240 8.61 -9.37 8.22
C ALA A 240 8.08 -8.86 9.57
N PHE A 241 7.71 -7.57 9.68
CA PHE A 241 7.04 -7.04 10.87
C PHE A 241 5.65 -7.64 11.06
N ASP A 242 4.88 -7.83 9.99
CA ASP A 242 3.56 -8.48 10.09
C ASP A 242 3.69 -9.95 10.52
N ILE A 243 4.67 -10.68 9.98
CA ILE A 243 4.95 -12.07 10.37
C ILE A 243 5.37 -12.14 11.84
N PHE A 244 6.31 -11.29 12.26
CA PHE A 244 6.76 -11.25 13.65
C PHE A 244 5.63 -10.82 14.60
N GLY A 245 4.82 -9.86 14.19
CA GLY A 245 3.65 -9.44 14.95
C GLY A 245 2.60 -10.55 15.10
N ALA A 246 2.40 -11.36 14.05
CA ALA A 246 1.47 -12.50 14.09
C ALA A 246 1.89 -13.59 15.09
N THR A 247 3.17 -13.67 15.49
CA THR A 247 3.63 -14.63 16.52
C THR A 247 3.54 -14.07 17.94
N MET A 248 3.23 -12.78 18.10
CA MET A 248 3.06 -12.14 19.40
C MET A 248 1.58 -12.11 19.79
N GLU A 249 1.25 -12.56 21.00
CA GLU A 249 -0.10 -12.44 21.54
C GLU A 249 -0.41 -10.99 21.96
N GLY A 250 -1.63 -10.51 21.69
CA GLY A 250 -2.18 -9.30 22.31
C GLY A 250 -1.93 -7.96 21.59
N GLY A 251 -1.82 -7.94 20.26
CA GLY A 251 -1.66 -6.71 19.46
C GLY A 251 -2.96 -6.06 19.00
N ALA A 252 -2.97 -4.73 18.84
CA ALA A 252 -4.06 -3.96 18.23
C ALA A 252 -4.10 -4.04 16.69
N ILE A 253 -3.26 -4.89 16.09
CA ILE A 253 -3.06 -5.00 14.64
C ILE A 253 -3.52 -6.40 14.20
N ALA A 254 -4.36 -6.44 13.16
CA ALA A 254 -4.89 -7.66 12.57
C ALA A 254 -3.88 -8.30 11.60
N TYR A 255 -2.79 -8.86 12.14
CA TYR A 255 -1.69 -9.37 11.32
C TYR A 255 -2.12 -10.45 10.32
N PHE A 256 -3.03 -11.35 10.71
CA PHE A 256 -3.55 -12.38 9.78
C PHE A 256 -4.38 -11.80 8.64
N ALA A 257 -5.07 -10.66 8.85
CA ALA A 257 -5.72 -9.93 7.77
C ALA A 257 -4.70 -9.39 6.77
N HIS A 258 -3.58 -8.84 7.26
CA HIS A 258 -2.50 -8.31 6.40
C HIS A 258 -1.85 -9.43 5.57
N LEU A 259 -1.44 -10.52 6.22
CA LEU A 259 -0.80 -11.66 5.57
C LEU A 259 -1.74 -12.34 4.56
N GLY A 260 -3.01 -12.53 4.93
CA GLY A 260 -4.03 -13.09 4.05
C GLY A 260 -4.30 -12.21 2.84
N GLY A 261 -4.50 -10.91 3.05
CA GLY A 261 -4.69 -9.94 1.97
C GLY A 261 -3.51 -9.94 1.00
N PHE A 262 -2.29 -9.82 1.54
CA PHE A 262 -1.05 -9.86 0.75
C PHE A 262 -0.93 -11.13 -0.10
N ALA A 263 -1.16 -12.31 0.49
CA ALA A 263 -1.06 -13.58 -0.21
C ALA A 263 -2.07 -13.70 -1.36
N VAL A 264 -3.32 -13.27 -1.13
CA VAL A 264 -4.36 -13.26 -2.16
C VAL A 264 -3.99 -12.31 -3.30
N GLY A 265 -3.56 -11.09 -2.98
CA GLY A 265 -3.16 -10.10 -3.99
C GLY A 265 -1.96 -10.55 -4.81
N PHE A 266 -0.94 -11.11 -4.15
CA PHE A 266 0.23 -11.67 -4.80
C PHE A 266 -0.15 -12.80 -5.78
N GLY A 267 -0.98 -13.74 -5.33
CA GLY A 267 -1.49 -14.84 -6.16
C GLY A 267 -2.32 -14.34 -7.35
N LEU A 268 -3.20 -13.38 -7.11
CA LEU A 268 -4.03 -12.77 -8.16
C LEU A 268 -3.16 -12.07 -9.22
N ALA A 269 -2.10 -11.37 -8.82
CA ALA A 269 -1.18 -10.75 -9.76
C ALA A 269 -0.44 -11.77 -10.63
N ILE A 270 0.02 -12.90 -10.05
CA ILE A 270 0.60 -14.00 -10.83
C ILE A 270 -0.41 -14.54 -11.84
N LEU A 271 -1.67 -14.74 -11.41
CA LEU A 271 -2.74 -15.20 -12.29
C LEU A 271 -2.99 -14.22 -13.44
N MET A 272 -3.10 -12.91 -13.15
CA MET A 272 -3.29 -11.86 -14.15
C MET A 272 -2.19 -11.86 -15.22
N LEU A 273 -0.94 -12.05 -14.83
CA LEU A 273 0.19 -12.13 -15.77
C LEU A 273 0.17 -13.42 -16.60
N LYS A 274 -0.11 -14.58 -15.97
CA LYS A 274 -0.19 -15.87 -16.67
C LYS A 274 -1.32 -15.90 -17.70
N MET A 275 -2.47 -15.34 -17.34
CA MET A 275 -3.65 -15.26 -18.21
C MET A 275 -3.57 -14.10 -19.22
N LYS A 276 -2.50 -13.29 -19.18
CA LYS A 276 -2.29 -12.10 -20.02
C LYS A 276 -3.43 -11.07 -19.91
N TRP A 277 -4.12 -11.01 -18.77
CA TRP A 277 -5.09 -9.95 -18.46
C TRP A 277 -4.39 -8.61 -18.22
N VAL A 278 -3.14 -8.67 -17.75
CA VAL A 278 -2.24 -7.52 -17.63
C VAL A 278 -0.95 -7.84 -18.37
N VAL A 279 -0.48 -6.89 -19.17
CA VAL A 279 0.77 -6.98 -19.93
C VAL A 279 1.76 -5.99 -19.35
N MET A 280 2.98 -6.46 -19.12
CA MET A 280 4.09 -5.68 -18.55
C MET A 280 5.06 -5.31 -19.67
N GLU A 281 5.54 -4.06 -19.70
CA GLU A 281 6.48 -3.63 -20.74
C GLU A 281 7.92 -4.02 -20.37
N ASP A 282 8.54 -4.87 -21.19
CA ASP A 282 9.88 -5.44 -20.95
C ASP A 282 11.00 -4.38 -20.83
N ARG A 283 10.78 -3.18 -21.38
CA ARG A 283 11.80 -2.11 -21.42
C ARG A 283 11.92 -1.31 -20.14
N TYR A 284 10.92 -1.28 -19.27
CA TYR A 284 10.96 -0.44 -18.06
C TYR A 284 10.37 -1.10 -16.81
N GLU A 285 9.59 -2.19 -16.94
CA GLU A 285 8.78 -2.76 -15.87
C GLU A 285 8.88 -4.29 -15.84
N LYS A 286 10.06 -4.82 -15.51
CA LYS A 286 10.19 -6.28 -15.34
C LYS A 286 9.41 -6.73 -14.12
N SER A 287 8.33 -7.48 -14.37
CA SER A 287 7.58 -8.15 -13.31
C SER A 287 8.42 -9.23 -12.63
N LEU A 288 7.99 -9.62 -11.44
CA LEU A 288 8.63 -10.67 -10.67
C LEU A 288 8.69 -12.00 -11.45
N LEU A 289 7.66 -12.30 -12.24
CA LEU A 289 7.61 -13.50 -13.07
C LEU A 289 8.63 -13.45 -14.22
N GLN A 290 8.80 -12.30 -14.88
CA GLN A 290 9.82 -12.11 -15.91
C GLN A 290 11.24 -12.19 -15.32
N ILE A 291 11.46 -11.61 -14.15
CA ILE A 291 12.75 -11.70 -13.44
C ILE A 291 13.07 -13.15 -13.08
N TRP A 292 12.09 -13.91 -12.60
CA TRP A 292 12.28 -15.32 -12.25
C TRP A 292 12.59 -16.18 -13.48
N LYS A 293 11.86 -16.00 -14.59
CA LYS A 293 12.15 -16.72 -15.85
C LYS A 293 13.51 -16.36 -16.44
N GLY A 294 13.86 -15.07 -16.47
CA GLY A 294 15.15 -14.60 -17.00
C GLY A 294 16.38 -14.99 -16.17
N ARG A 295 16.21 -15.52 -14.94
CA ARG A 295 17.30 -16.19 -14.20
C ARG A 295 17.49 -17.65 -14.61
N ASN A 296 16.44 -18.27 -15.13
CA ASN A 296 16.41 -19.69 -15.47
C ASN A 296 16.64 -19.95 -16.96
N GLU A 297 16.52 -18.92 -17.80
CA GLU A 297 16.94 -18.97 -19.20
C GLU A 297 18.45 -18.68 -19.28
N PRO A 298 19.25 -19.53 -19.95
CA PRO A 298 20.64 -19.17 -20.24
C PRO A 298 20.64 -17.86 -21.02
N VAL A 299 21.50 -16.92 -20.62
CA VAL A 299 21.68 -15.65 -21.34
C VAL A 299 21.85 -16.00 -22.82
N PRO A 300 20.92 -15.60 -23.71
CA PRO A 300 21.13 -15.84 -25.12
C PRO A 300 22.44 -15.12 -25.47
N GLU A 301 23.43 -15.89 -25.96
CA GLU A 301 24.58 -15.31 -26.64
C GLU A 301 24.03 -14.24 -27.58
N LEU A 302 24.49 -13.00 -27.37
CA LEU A 302 24.06 -11.82 -28.12
C LEU A 302 24.25 -12.08 -29.62
N TYR A 303 23.21 -12.61 -30.25
CA TYR A 303 23.06 -12.61 -31.69
C TYR A 303 22.94 -11.15 -32.11
N GLY A 304 24.01 -10.64 -32.70
CA GLY A 304 23.97 -9.36 -33.39
C GLY A 304 23.02 -9.49 -34.58
N SER A 305 21.92 -8.75 -34.59
CA SER A 305 21.21 -8.39 -35.82
C SER A 305 20.03 -7.44 -35.55
N ASN A 306 20.18 -6.21 -36.05
CA ASN A 306 19.16 -5.35 -36.65
C ASN A 306 17.70 -5.82 -36.56
N HIS A 307 16.95 -5.39 -35.54
CA HIS A 307 15.48 -5.33 -35.61
C HIS A 307 14.99 -4.02 -34.98
N GLY A 308 14.94 -2.98 -35.81
CA GLY A 308 13.99 -1.88 -35.59
C GLY A 308 12.62 -2.35 -36.08
N MET A 309 11.55 -2.03 -35.35
CA MET A 309 10.19 -2.33 -35.78
C MET A 309 9.27 -1.14 -35.52
N PHE A 310 9.12 -0.32 -36.55
CA PHE A 310 7.86 0.30 -36.93
C PHE A 310 7.76 0.14 -38.46
N PRO A 311 6.70 -0.47 -39.01
CA PRO A 311 6.49 -0.51 -40.45
C PRO A 311 5.81 0.80 -40.87
N TYR A 312 6.54 1.68 -41.54
CA TYR A 312 5.93 2.68 -42.42
C TYR A 312 6.21 2.23 -43.85
N ASN A 313 5.13 1.96 -44.60
CA ASN A 313 5.20 1.72 -46.04
C ASN A 313 5.78 2.95 -46.73
N VAL A 314 6.96 2.81 -47.33
CA VAL A 314 7.45 3.70 -48.38
C VAL A 314 7.82 2.80 -49.55
N GLU A 315 7.14 3.01 -50.67
CA GLU A 315 7.36 2.32 -51.93
C GLU A 315 8.83 2.34 -52.33
N THR A 316 9.28 1.19 -52.82
CA THR A 316 10.58 0.94 -53.41
C THR A 316 10.75 1.72 -54.72
N GLN A 317 11.36 2.91 -54.65
CA GLN A 317 12.18 3.51 -55.71
C GLN A 317 13.29 4.29 -54.99
N THR A 318 14.52 3.79 -54.87
CA THR A 318 15.57 4.04 -55.87
C THR A 318 16.86 3.37 -55.37
N LEU A 319 17.16 2.17 -55.85
CA LEU A 319 18.48 1.54 -55.70
C LEU A 319 19.35 1.67 -56.97
N GLU A 320 18.90 2.46 -57.95
CA GLU A 320 19.58 2.57 -59.26
C GLU A 320 20.34 3.89 -59.51
N THR A 321 20.28 4.89 -58.62
CA THR A 321 20.90 6.20 -58.90
C THR A 321 22.16 6.55 -58.12
N ALA A 322 22.63 5.75 -57.17
CA ALA A 322 23.86 6.05 -56.42
C ALA A 322 25.13 5.34 -56.95
N LYS A 323 25.11 4.86 -58.21
CA LYS A 323 26.34 4.47 -58.93
C LYS A 323 27.02 5.63 -59.66
N ASN A 324 26.46 6.84 -59.61
CA ASN A 324 27.04 8.02 -60.25
C ASN A 324 27.15 9.18 -59.26
N ALA A 325 28.15 9.14 -58.38
CA ALA A 325 28.66 10.32 -57.67
C ALA A 325 30.06 10.02 -57.10
N GLU A 326 30.98 9.59 -57.97
CA GLU A 326 32.39 9.93 -57.74
C GLU A 326 32.54 11.45 -57.89
N GLN A 327 33.38 12.04 -57.04
CA GLN A 327 33.72 13.47 -56.93
C GLN A 327 32.83 14.31 -56.01
N GLY A 328 33.15 14.27 -54.71
CA GLY A 328 32.71 15.27 -53.74
C GLY A 328 33.38 15.05 -52.39
N LYS A 329 34.21 16.00 -51.95
CA LYS A 329 34.90 15.99 -50.65
C LYS A 329 33.92 15.73 -49.49
N MET A 330 34.06 14.60 -48.79
CA MET A 330 33.36 14.40 -47.52
C MET A 330 34.09 15.15 -46.40
N GLU A 331 33.56 16.30 -46.01
CA GLU A 331 33.86 16.91 -44.71
C GLU A 331 33.37 15.98 -43.59
N LYS A 332 34.31 15.50 -42.76
CA LYS A 332 33.98 14.87 -41.48
C LYS A 332 33.39 15.94 -40.56
N LYS A 333 32.05 16.02 -40.46
CA LYS A 333 31.40 16.69 -39.32
C LYS A 333 31.62 15.83 -38.08
N THR A 334 32.64 16.19 -37.30
CA THR A 334 32.77 15.76 -35.90
C THR A 334 31.57 16.30 -35.12
N VAL A 335 30.65 15.41 -34.75
CA VAL A 335 29.63 15.72 -33.74
C VAL A 335 30.37 15.87 -32.40
N GLU A 336 30.44 17.09 -31.88
CA GLU A 336 31.03 17.36 -30.58
C GLU A 336 30.25 16.59 -29.50
N VAL A 337 30.93 15.62 -28.88
CA VAL A 337 30.41 14.89 -27.73
C VAL A 337 30.63 15.76 -26.50
N GLU A 338 29.61 16.53 -26.12
CA GLU A 338 29.61 17.26 -24.85
C GLU A 338 29.87 16.28 -23.69
N LYS A 339 30.91 16.53 -22.89
CA LYS A 339 31.17 15.79 -21.65
C LYS A 339 30.11 16.20 -20.61
N ILE A 340 28.96 15.53 -20.66
CA ILE A 340 27.90 15.72 -19.67
C ILE A 340 28.36 15.09 -18.34
N PRO A 341 28.45 15.86 -17.24
CA PRO A 341 28.88 15.33 -15.95
C PRO A 341 27.82 14.36 -15.43
N PHE A 342 28.14 13.07 -15.45
CA PHE A 342 27.43 12.08 -14.65
C PHE A 342 27.95 12.16 -13.21
N GLY A 343 27.11 12.64 -12.29
CA GLY A 343 27.27 12.35 -10.87
C GLY A 343 28.05 13.35 -10.01
N LEU A 344 27.87 14.66 -10.15
CA LEU A 344 28.25 15.62 -9.10
C LEU A 344 27.18 16.72 -8.95
N GLU A 345 26.79 16.94 -7.68
CA GLU A 345 25.85 17.92 -7.11
C GLU A 345 24.45 18.02 -7.71
N GLU A 346 23.44 17.71 -6.88
CA GLU A 346 22.00 17.82 -7.17
C GLU A 346 21.61 19.23 -7.64
N PRO A 347 21.25 19.44 -8.91
CA PRO A 347 20.37 20.53 -9.27
C PRO A 347 18.93 20.06 -9.07
N LYS A 348 18.02 20.99 -8.77
CA LYS A 348 16.55 20.79 -8.75
C LYS A 348 15.96 20.45 -10.12
N ASP A 349 16.73 19.81 -11.00
CA ASP A 349 16.34 19.48 -12.36
C ASP A 349 15.60 18.14 -12.37
N GLU A 350 14.41 18.14 -12.96
CA GLU A 350 13.65 16.93 -13.23
C GLU A 350 14.53 15.93 -14.02
N LEU A 351 14.48 14.63 -13.68
CA LEU A 351 15.38 13.60 -14.22
C LEU A 351 14.62 12.65 -15.16
N ILE A 352 15.21 12.35 -16.32
CA ILE A 352 14.79 11.29 -17.24
C ILE A 352 15.55 10.01 -16.88
N ARG A 353 14.81 8.94 -16.59
CA ARG A 353 15.36 7.61 -16.31
C ARG A 353 15.24 6.75 -17.55
N PHE A 354 16.31 6.05 -17.89
CA PHE A 354 16.33 5.16 -19.05
C PHE A 354 17.31 4.01 -18.86
N MET A 355 17.15 2.94 -19.63
CA MET A 355 18.05 1.79 -19.58
C MET A 355 19.12 1.92 -20.65
N CYS A 356 20.37 1.82 -20.25
CA CYS A 356 21.47 1.69 -21.20
C CYS A 356 21.47 0.29 -21.83
N PHE A 357 22.03 0.15 -23.04
CA PHE A 357 22.26 -1.12 -23.73
C PHE A 357 23.01 -2.17 -22.90
N CYS A 358 23.72 -1.78 -21.84
CA CYS A 358 24.35 -2.71 -20.90
C CYS A 358 23.37 -3.28 -19.84
N GLY A 359 22.07 -3.01 -19.96
CA GLY A 359 21.03 -3.49 -19.04
C GLY A 359 20.96 -2.74 -17.71
N LYS A 360 21.64 -1.59 -17.57
CA LYS A 360 21.63 -0.80 -16.34
C LYS A 360 20.77 0.44 -16.46
N LYS A 361 20.00 0.72 -15.39
CA LYS A 361 19.24 1.96 -15.22
C LYS A 361 20.23 3.13 -15.07
N VAL A 362 20.01 4.18 -15.86
CA VAL A 362 20.78 5.42 -15.89
C VAL A 362 19.80 6.58 -15.74
N LYS A 363 20.23 7.66 -15.08
CA LYS A 363 19.42 8.87 -14.86
C LYS A 363 20.14 10.05 -15.50
N ALA A 364 19.45 10.89 -16.27
CA ALA A 364 20.01 12.12 -16.81
C ALA A 364 19.04 13.29 -16.60
N PRO A 365 19.52 14.52 -16.32
CA PRO A 365 18.66 15.70 -16.25
C PRO A 365 17.84 15.93 -17.53
N VAL A 366 16.59 16.38 -17.38
CA VAL A 366 15.65 16.66 -18.49
C VAL A 366 16.23 17.65 -19.50
N LYS A 367 17.07 18.60 -19.08
CA LYS A 367 17.78 19.52 -20.00
C LYS A 367 18.69 18.81 -21.02
N TYR A 368 18.98 17.52 -20.81
CA TYR A 368 19.75 16.69 -21.73
C TYR A 368 18.88 15.68 -22.49
N ALA A 369 17.55 15.83 -22.46
CA ALA A 369 16.62 15.06 -23.29
C ALA A 369 17.04 15.11 -24.77
N GLY A 370 17.00 13.98 -25.46
CA GLY A 370 17.39 13.87 -26.87
C GLY A 370 18.90 13.89 -27.13
N LYS A 371 19.75 14.29 -26.16
CA LYS A 371 21.21 14.31 -26.32
C LYS A 371 21.83 12.92 -26.13
N VAL A 372 23.03 12.73 -26.69
CA VAL A 372 23.83 11.50 -26.50
C VAL A 372 24.82 11.70 -25.36
N ALA A 373 24.82 10.80 -24.39
CA ALA A 373 25.74 10.81 -23.27
C ALA A 373 26.50 9.47 -23.17
N ARG A 374 27.56 9.39 -22.35
CA ARG A 374 28.23 8.10 -22.08
C ARG A 374 27.67 7.49 -20.80
N CYS A 375 27.31 6.21 -20.86
CA CYS A 375 26.93 5.47 -19.66
C CYS A 375 28.09 5.47 -18.66
N PRO A 376 27.86 5.85 -17.38
CA PRO A 376 28.92 5.91 -16.37
C PRO A 376 29.58 4.55 -16.12
N ARG A 377 28.87 3.45 -16.40
CA ARG A 377 29.31 2.08 -16.13
C ARG A 377 30.00 1.42 -17.32
N CYS A 378 29.32 1.29 -18.46
CA CYS A 378 29.87 0.58 -19.62
C CYS A 378 30.62 1.51 -20.60
N LYS A 379 30.63 2.82 -20.34
CA LYS A 379 31.27 3.87 -21.16
C LYS A 379 30.76 3.98 -22.61
N LYS A 380 29.82 3.14 -23.04
CA LYS A 380 29.15 3.22 -24.35
C LYS A 380 28.26 4.46 -24.43
N GLN A 381 28.11 4.98 -25.64
CA GLN A 381 27.18 6.07 -25.92
C GLN A 381 25.73 5.59 -25.77
N VAL A 382 24.89 6.44 -25.20
CA VAL A 382 23.47 6.20 -25.00
C VAL A 382 22.70 7.49 -25.26
N LYS A 383 21.66 7.42 -26.09
CA LYS A 383 20.76 8.55 -26.33
C LYS A 383 19.80 8.67 -25.15
N ILE A 384 19.74 9.84 -24.55
CA ILE A 384 18.78 10.16 -23.49
C ILE A 384 17.42 10.31 -24.17
N PRO A 385 16.37 9.60 -23.72
CA PRO A 385 15.04 9.71 -24.31
C PRO A 385 14.54 11.15 -24.30
N GLU A 386 13.74 11.50 -25.30
CA GLU A 386 12.92 12.71 -25.23
C GLU A 386 11.83 12.50 -24.18
N LYS A 387 11.49 13.57 -23.45
CA LYS A 387 10.44 13.51 -22.44
C LYS A 387 9.09 13.40 -23.19
N LEU A 388 8.38 12.29 -23.00
CA LEU A 388 7.00 12.11 -23.49
C LEU A 388 6.04 13.03 -22.74
#